data_AF-A0A6S6U4M8-F1
#
_entry.id   AF-A0A6S6U4M8-F1
#
_cell.length_a   1.000
_cell.length_b   1.000
_cell.length_c   1.000
_cell.angle_alpha   90.00
_cell.angle_beta   90.00
_cell.angle_gamma   90.00
#
_symmetry.space_group_name_H-M   'P 1'
#
loop_
_entity.id
_entity.type
_entity.pdbx_description
1 polymer ?
#
loop_
_entity_poly.entity_id
_entity_poly.type
_entity_poly.pdbx_seq_one_letter_code
_entity_poly.pdbx_strand_id
1 'polypeptide(L)'
;MYVRKRMNKKEISRKDSKKVHPKIDIYFSMLQFGFSGLLEVTSPAVRAIFTAKTTWKKFINVVGRFVLLPIKGIYYRFKYSDQIEYKKIINKPCLLVISKNNKDVLSLIKEGNKEAVYITYEAYVTDKEEIVPLVHFSIWFRSYLYPWVLWNFYKRYGKKAFHYMDYIFKGVGQYEASVQFLKKYRPQYIVFANDHTVFPRAFLLAAKSLEIPTIYIQHASVTPYFPPLDFDLNLLEGQATLDQYTANGSVRGEVKFVGMPKFDPYINCRNTSEKVKKIGVCSNMMDDQKVVESFLSTLSQALPEVVLTFRPHPADPTIFKIPKSIKRSTKEEPVFDFLQNQDLIIAGNTSIHLEAVLLNVVSIYYEYTPFKADIRDMYRYCKNELAYPALDFDQLLAVIKKEQAQKNTVIYKKAKYYNAVVGTEHEGKSGALAVQYINEYIAALPAAVSK
;
A
#
# COMPACT_ATOMS: atom_id res chain seq x y z
N MET A 1 -15.82 0.47 -66.66
CA MET A 1 -14.77 -0.59 -66.67
C MET A 1 -13.91 -0.41 -65.41
N TYR A 2 -14.37 -0.92 -64.26
CA TYR A 2 -13.59 -0.92 -63.01
C TYR A 2 -13.85 -2.25 -62.29
N VAL A 3 -12.81 -3.07 -62.24
CA VAL A 3 -12.85 -4.47 -61.83
C VAL A 3 -12.80 -4.55 -60.29
N ARG A 4 -13.87 -5.10 -59.71
CA ARG A 4 -13.91 -5.61 -58.32
C ARG A 4 -12.94 -6.78 -58.16
N LYS A 5 -11.89 -6.62 -57.35
CA LYS A 5 -11.12 -7.75 -56.82
C LYS A 5 -11.71 -8.23 -55.50
N ARG A 6 -12.40 -9.37 -55.54
CA ARG A 6 -12.78 -10.19 -54.38
C ARG A 6 -11.50 -10.68 -53.70
N MET A 7 -11.26 -10.31 -52.44
CA MET A 7 -10.28 -11.00 -51.60
C MET A 7 -10.90 -12.27 -51.03
N ASN A 8 -10.18 -13.37 -51.23
CA ASN A 8 -10.59 -14.73 -50.92
C ASN A 8 -10.49 -14.98 -49.41
N LYS A 9 -11.63 -15.25 -48.76
CA LYS A 9 -11.69 -15.89 -47.43
C LYS A 9 -11.35 -17.37 -47.60
N LYS A 10 -10.09 -17.76 -47.42
CA LYS A 10 -9.66 -19.13 -47.03
C LYS A 10 -8.13 -19.21 -47.09
N GLU A 11 -7.47 -18.82 -46.01
CA GLU A 11 -6.17 -19.34 -45.58
C GLU A 11 -5.81 -18.73 -44.21
N ILE A 12 -6.60 -19.07 -43.18
CA ILE A 12 -6.14 -18.98 -41.79
C ILE A 12 -6.09 -20.42 -41.28
N SER A 13 -5.11 -21.14 -41.80
CA SER A 13 -4.75 -22.49 -41.38
C SER A 13 -3.55 -22.38 -40.46
N ARG A 14 -3.76 -22.74 -39.18
CA ARG A 14 -2.81 -23.37 -38.26
C ARG A 14 -1.33 -23.31 -38.68
N LYS A 15 -0.60 -22.27 -38.26
CA LYS A 15 0.84 -22.29 -37.97
C LYS A 15 1.30 -20.91 -37.50
N ASP A 16 1.06 -20.61 -36.22
CA ASP A 16 1.91 -19.70 -35.44
C ASP A 16 1.51 -19.78 -33.96
N SER A 17 1.77 -20.93 -33.32
CA SER A 17 1.97 -20.96 -31.87
C SER A 17 3.42 -20.54 -31.57
N LYS A 18 3.81 -19.33 -32.00
CA LYS A 18 5.02 -18.71 -31.45
C LYS A 18 4.75 -18.53 -29.97
N LYS A 19 5.66 -19.00 -29.11
CA LYS A 19 5.65 -18.72 -27.67
C LYS A 19 5.65 -17.19 -27.53
N VAL A 20 4.47 -16.59 -27.37
CA VAL A 20 4.34 -15.17 -27.06
C VAL A 20 4.84 -15.03 -25.64
N HIS A 21 6.14 -14.82 -25.50
CA HIS A 21 6.69 -14.34 -24.25
C HIS A 21 5.93 -13.05 -23.92
N PRO A 22 5.45 -12.88 -22.68
CA PRO A 22 4.91 -11.60 -22.25
C PRO A 22 5.94 -10.52 -22.54
N LYS A 23 5.50 -9.31 -22.86
CA LYS A 23 6.43 -8.18 -22.98
C LYS A 23 7.19 -8.05 -21.66
N ILE A 24 8.53 -8.04 -21.71
CA ILE A 24 9.37 -7.98 -20.51
C ILE A 24 9.04 -6.76 -19.62
N ASP A 25 8.51 -5.69 -20.22
CA ASP A 25 8.04 -4.50 -19.54
C ASP A 25 6.98 -4.77 -18.46
N ILE A 26 6.18 -5.84 -18.62
CA ILE A 26 5.23 -6.31 -17.61
C ILE A 26 5.98 -6.68 -16.33
N TYR A 27 7.08 -7.43 -16.46
CA TYR A 27 7.89 -7.82 -15.31
C TYR A 27 8.64 -6.65 -14.70
N PHE A 28 9.16 -5.72 -15.53
CA PHE A 28 9.74 -4.47 -15.02
C PHE A 28 8.72 -3.66 -14.22
N SER A 29 7.48 -3.55 -14.69
CA SER A 29 6.39 -2.85 -13.98
C SER A 29 5.95 -3.56 -12.70
N MET A 30 5.87 -4.90 -12.70
CA MET A 30 5.50 -5.68 -11.52
C MET A 30 6.52 -5.62 -10.38
N LEU A 31 7.80 -5.60 -10.74
CA LEU A 31 8.91 -5.67 -9.78
C LEU A 31 9.54 -4.30 -9.53
N GLN A 32 9.01 -3.23 -10.13
CA GLN A 32 9.56 -1.87 -10.06
C GLN A 32 9.85 -1.45 -8.61
N PHE A 33 8.94 -1.76 -7.67
CA PHE A 33 9.11 -1.33 -6.28
C PHE A 33 10.41 -1.84 -5.64
N GLY A 34 10.80 -3.10 -5.90
CA GLY A 34 12.07 -3.65 -5.43
C GLY A 34 13.31 -3.17 -6.20
N PHE A 35 13.13 -2.51 -7.35
CA PHE A 35 14.21 -1.99 -8.18
C PHE A 35 14.28 -0.44 -8.23
N SER A 36 13.38 0.24 -7.52
CA SER A 36 13.21 1.71 -7.47
C SER A 36 14.33 2.48 -6.77
N GLY A 37 15.21 1.80 -6.03
CA GLY A 37 16.17 2.45 -5.12
C GLY A 37 15.82 2.30 -3.64
N LEU A 38 14.58 1.89 -3.32
CA LEU A 38 14.11 1.73 -1.94
C LEU A 38 14.99 0.78 -1.12
N LEU A 39 15.40 -0.34 -1.73
CA LEU A 39 16.13 -1.38 -1.00
C LEU A 39 17.55 -0.95 -0.64
N GLU A 40 18.12 0.03 -1.35
CA GLU A 40 19.44 0.60 -1.10
C GLU A 40 19.47 1.57 0.08
N VAL A 41 18.34 2.21 0.36
CA VAL A 41 18.20 3.25 1.39
C VAL A 41 17.55 2.73 2.68
N THR A 42 16.80 1.63 2.61
CA THR A 42 16.09 1.05 3.77
C THR A 42 16.97 0.16 4.65
N SER A 43 16.49 -0.07 5.88
CA SER A 43 17.16 -0.91 6.87
C SER A 43 17.26 -2.39 6.42
N PRO A 44 18.21 -3.17 6.95
CA PRO A 44 18.31 -4.60 6.66
C PRO A 44 17.02 -5.39 7.00
N ALA A 45 16.24 -4.93 7.98
CA ALA A 45 14.97 -5.54 8.36
C ALA A 45 13.91 -5.35 7.26
N VAL A 46 13.76 -4.14 6.73
CA VAL A 46 12.84 -3.84 5.62
C VAL A 46 13.28 -4.57 4.35
N ARG A 47 14.59 -4.57 4.03
CA ARG A 47 15.12 -5.29 2.86
C ARG A 47 14.83 -6.78 2.89
N ALA A 48 14.84 -7.39 4.07
CA ALA A 48 14.57 -8.82 4.26
C ALA A 48 13.12 -9.22 3.89
N ILE A 49 12.18 -8.27 3.81
CA ILE A 49 10.81 -8.49 3.34
C ILE A 49 10.78 -8.83 1.83
N PHE A 50 11.76 -8.32 1.07
CA PHE A 50 11.82 -8.46 -0.38
C PHE A 50 12.72 -9.61 -0.83
N THR A 51 13.90 -9.71 -0.21
CA THR A 51 14.96 -10.65 -0.62
C THR A 51 15.72 -11.16 0.59
N ALA A 52 16.21 -12.40 0.53
CA ALA A 52 17.04 -12.93 1.61
C ALA A 52 18.40 -12.23 1.72
N LYS A 53 19.03 -12.29 2.91
CA LYS A 53 20.34 -11.63 3.15
C LYS A 53 21.49 -12.29 2.38
N THR A 54 21.56 -13.63 2.36
CA THR A 54 22.69 -14.38 1.78
C THR A 54 22.33 -15.02 0.44
N THR A 55 23.31 -15.16 -0.46
CA THR A 55 23.13 -15.78 -1.79
C THR A 55 22.60 -17.21 -1.68
N TRP A 56 23.12 -18.00 -0.74
CA TRP A 56 22.64 -19.36 -0.48
C TRP A 56 21.16 -19.38 -0.08
N LYS A 57 20.74 -18.47 0.81
CA LYS A 57 19.34 -18.39 1.23
C LYS A 57 18.43 -17.91 0.08
N LYS A 58 18.90 -17.04 -0.81
CA LYS A 58 18.16 -16.66 -2.04
C LYS A 58 17.95 -17.87 -2.95
N PHE A 59 18.99 -18.67 -3.16
CA PHE A 59 18.88 -19.91 -3.94
C PHE A 59 17.87 -20.89 -3.30
N ILE A 60 17.96 -21.10 -1.97
CA ILE A 60 16.98 -21.88 -1.22
C ILE A 60 15.56 -21.31 -1.39
N ASN A 61 15.37 -19.99 -1.37
CA ASN A 61 14.06 -19.38 -1.59
C ASN A 61 13.52 -19.67 -2.99
N VAL A 62 14.37 -19.64 -4.03
CA VAL A 62 13.99 -19.95 -5.42
C VAL A 62 13.59 -21.43 -5.53
N VAL A 63 14.47 -22.34 -5.15
CA VAL A 63 14.22 -23.80 -5.22
C VAL A 63 13.04 -24.20 -4.34
N GLY A 64 13.04 -23.71 -3.10
CA GLY A 64 11.96 -23.96 -2.14
C GLY A 64 10.62 -23.47 -2.66
N ARG A 65 10.55 -22.26 -3.25
CA ARG A 65 9.30 -21.79 -3.86
C ARG A 65 8.89 -22.64 -5.05
N PHE A 66 9.82 -23.03 -5.93
CA PHE A 66 9.52 -23.91 -7.07
C PHE A 66 8.90 -25.24 -6.62
N VAL A 67 9.45 -25.86 -5.56
CA VAL A 67 8.94 -27.11 -4.98
C VAL A 67 7.61 -26.90 -4.23
N LEU A 68 7.46 -25.80 -3.49
CA LEU A 68 6.27 -25.53 -2.68
C LEU A 68 5.06 -25.10 -3.50
N LEU A 69 5.22 -24.51 -4.68
CA LEU A 69 4.10 -24.06 -5.51
C LEU A 69 3.10 -25.19 -5.87
N PRO A 70 3.51 -26.37 -6.40
CA PRO A 70 2.57 -27.45 -6.69
C PRO A 70 1.98 -28.04 -5.41
N ILE A 71 2.77 -28.19 -4.34
CA ILE A 71 2.28 -28.66 -3.03
C ILE A 71 1.17 -27.73 -2.52
N LYS A 72 1.40 -26.41 -2.55
CA LYS A 72 0.42 -25.39 -2.22
C LYS A 72 -0.81 -25.47 -3.12
N GLY A 73 -0.63 -25.67 -4.42
CA GLY A 73 -1.75 -25.82 -5.35
C GLY A 73 -2.71 -26.96 -5.00
N ILE A 74 -2.18 -28.08 -4.50
CA ILE A 74 -2.99 -29.20 -4.00
C ILE A 74 -3.56 -28.88 -2.63
N TYR A 75 -2.69 -28.54 -1.68
CA TYR A 75 -3.06 -28.31 -0.28
C TYR A 75 -4.12 -27.21 -0.14
N TYR A 76 -3.98 -26.09 -0.84
CA TYR A 76 -4.90 -24.97 -0.76
C TYR A 76 -6.25 -25.24 -1.40
N ARG A 77 -6.34 -26.19 -2.35
CA ARG A 77 -7.62 -26.67 -2.84
C ARG A 77 -8.45 -27.34 -1.75
N PHE A 78 -7.79 -28.08 -0.86
CA PHE A 78 -8.45 -28.69 0.29
C PHE A 78 -8.68 -27.67 1.40
N LYS A 79 -7.67 -26.86 1.75
CA LYS A 79 -7.75 -25.87 2.83
C LYS A 79 -8.86 -24.84 2.61
N TYR A 80 -9.02 -24.38 1.37
CA TYR A 80 -9.94 -23.30 1.01
C TYR A 80 -11.16 -23.81 0.23
N SER A 81 -11.53 -25.10 0.37
CA SER A 81 -12.66 -25.71 -0.37
C SER A 81 -13.94 -24.88 -0.30
N ASP A 82 -14.24 -24.35 0.88
CA ASP A 82 -15.46 -23.60 1.17
C ASP A 82 -15.42 -22.15 0.64
N GLN A 83 -14.24 -21.68 0.24
CA GLN A 83 -13.96 -20.33 -0.26
C GLN A 83 -13.68 -20.30 -1.78
N ILE A 84 -13.74 -21.47 -2.44
CA ILE A 84 -13.49 -21.62 -3.88
C ILE A 84 -14.82 -21.62 -4.63
N GLU A 85 -15.47 -20.45 -4.69
CA GLU A 85 -16.72 -20.27 -5.42
C GLU A 85 -16.58 -19.22 -6.54
N TYR A 86 -15.70 -19.50 -7.50
CA TYR A 86 -15.34 -18.56 -8.57
C TYR A 86 -16.51 -18.10 -9.45
N LYS A 87 -17.66 -18.75 -9.42
CA LYS A 87 -18.86 -18.27 -10.14
C LYS A 87 -19.38 -16.96 -9.55
N LYS A 88 -19.17 -16.71 -8.25
CA LYS A 88 -19.61 -15.48 -7.56
C LYS A 88 -18.95 -14.21 -8.09
N ILE A 89 -17.80 -14.29 -8.77
CA ILE A 89 -17.10 -13.11 -9.28
C ILE A 89 -17.48 -12.76 -10.73
N ILE A 90 -18.21 -13.64 -11.43
CA ILE A 90 -18.55 -13.44 -12.84
C ILE A 90 -19.48 -12.24 -12.97
N ASN A 91 -19.05 -11.23 -13.75
CA ASN A 91 -19.78 -9.97 -13.93
C ASN A 91 -20.15 -9.28 -12.61
N LYS A 92 -19.37 -9.48 -11.56
CA LYS A 92 -19.55 -8.79 -10.27
C LYS A 92 -18.39 -7.82 -9.99
N PRO A 93 -18.64 -6.73 -9.25
CA PRO A 93 -17.57 -5.90 -8.70
C PRO A 93 -16.66 -6.74 -7.80
N CYS A 94 -15.36 -6.56 -7.92
CA CYS A 94 -14.40 -7.32 -7.11
C CYS A 94 -13.50 -6.38 -6.30
N LEU A 95 -13.27 -6.72 -5.03
CA LEU A 95 -12.46 -5.95 -4.09
C LEU A 95 -11.21 -6.77 -3.75
N LEU A 96 -10.02 -6.33 -4.20
CA LEU A 96 -8.78 -7.08 -4.00
C LEU A 96 -8.17 -6.80 -2.62
N VAL A 97 -8.21 -7.80 -1.75
CA VAL A 97 -7.71 -7.73 -0.37
C VAL A 97 -6.43 -8.56 -0.24
N ILE A 98 -5.33 -7.94 0.20
CA ILE A 98 -4.08 -8.67 0.49
C ILE A 98 -3.54 -8.41 1.91
N SER A 99 -4.24 -7.59 2.70
CA SER A 99 -3.88 -7.25 4.07
C SER A 99 -5.10 -6.68 4.82
N LYS A 100 -4.99 -6.57 6.16
CA LYS A 100 -6.04 -5.96 7.00
C LYS A 100 -6.32 -4.51 6.61
N ASN A 101 -5.29 -3.70 6.44
CA ASN A 101 -5.44 -2.30 6.03
C ASN A 101 -6.15 -2.15 4.67
N ASN A 102 -5.99 -3.12 3.76
CA ASN A 102 -6.73 -3.10 2.50
C ASN A 102 -8.20 -3.44 2.71
N LYS A 103 -8.49 -4.43 3.58
CA LYS A 103 -9.86 -4.79 3.92
C LYS A 103 -10.59 -3.64 4.59
N ASP A 104 -9.96 -2.96 5.53
CA ASP A 104 -10.56 -1.85 6.29
C ASP A 104 -10.99 -0.69 5.36
N VAL A 105 -10.23 -0.40 4.30
CA VAL A 105 -10.61 0.60 3.29
C VAL A 105 -11.66 0.06 2.33
N LEU A 106 -11.54 -1.20 1.89
CA LEU A 106 -12.45 -1.80 0.91
C LEU A 106 -13.81 -2.18 1.52
N SER A 107 -13.92 -2.33 2.84
CA SER A 107 -15.19 -2.63 3.52
C SER A 107 -16.20 -1.52 3.37
N LEU A 108 -15.74 -0.27 3.32
CA LEU A 108 -16.59 0.89 3.03
C LEU A 108 -17.23 0.79 1.63
N ILE A 109 -16.47 0.29 0.65
CA ILE A 109 -16.99 0.05 -0.70
C ILE A 109 -17.97 -1.14 -0.70
N LYS A 110 -17.66 -2.22 0.03
CA LYS A 110 -18.56 -3.37 0.21
C LYS A 110 -19.87 -2.97 0.91
N GLU A 111 -19.82 -2.02 1.83
CA GLU A 111 -21.00 -1.50 2.52
C GLU A 111 -21.91 -0.74 1.56
N GLY A 112 -21.34 0.12 0.72
CA GLY A 112 -22.06 0.88 -0.30
C GLY A 112 -22.47 0.07 -1.54
N ASN A 113 -21.82 -1.07 -1.80
CA ASN A 113 -22.17 -1.98 -2.88
C ASN A 113 -22.17 -3.44 -2.38
N LYS A 114 -23.35 -3.91 -1.98
CA LYS A 114 -23.53 -5.26 -1.42
C LYS A 114 -23.22 -6.39 -2.42
N GLU A 115 -23.30 -6.12 -3.72
CA GLU A 115 -22.96 -7.08 -4.77
C GLU A 115 -21.44 -7.29 -4.92
N ALA A 116 -20.62 -6.38 -4.39
CA ALA A 116 -19.17 -6.48 -4.52
C ALA A 116 -18.63 -7.71 -3.80
N VAL A 117 -17.64 -8.39 -4.37
CA VAL A 117 -17.11 -9.63 -3.83
C VAL A 117 -15.64 -9.46 -3.46
N TYR A 118 -15.27 -9.90 -2.26
CA TYR A 118 -13.86 -9.92 -1.88
C TYR A 118 -13.13 -11.02 -2.62
N ILE A 119 -11.99 -10.65 -3.22
CA ILE A 119 -11.00 -11.58 -3.75
C ILE A 119 -9.71 -11.35 -2.96
N THR A 120 -9.07 -12.44 -2.52
CA THR A 120 -7.81 -12.35 -1.79
C THR A 120 -6.67 -13.07 -2.53
N TYR A 121 -5.45 -13.00 -2.03
CA TYR A 121 -4.37 -13.89 -2.42
C TYR A 121 -3.66 -14.38 -1.17
N GLU A 122 -3.87 -15.65 -0.82
CA GLU A 122 -3.23 -16.50 0.21
C GLU A 122 -2.90 -15.93 1.59
N ALA A 123 -2.11 -14.85 1.61
CA ALA A 123 -1.52 -14.23 2.77
C ALA A 123 -2.56 -13.60 3.70
N TYR A 124 -3.77 -13.37 3.19
CA TYR A 124 -4.83 -12.70 3.93
C TYR A 124 -6.18 -13.39 3.69
N VAL A 125 -6.37 -14.54 4.30
CA VAL A 125 -7.68 -15.22 4.34
C VAL A 125 -8.15 -15.16 5.78
N THR A 126 -9.16 -14.34 6.04
CA THR A 126 -9.71 -14.15 7.39
C THR A 126 -11.17 -14.59 7.47
N ASP A 127 -11.92 -14.46 6.37
CA ASP A 127 -13.35 -14.75 6.34
C ASP A 127 -13.73 -15.84 5.33
N LYS A 128 -14.79 -16.60 5.64
CA LYS A 128 -15.33 -17.62 4.74
C LYS A 128 -15.93 -17.05 3.46
N GLU A 129 -16.30 -15.77 3.46
CA GLU A 129 -16.88 -15.10 2.28
C GLU A 129 -15.83 -14.64 1.26
N GLU A 130 -14.54 -14.64 1.63
CA GLU A 130 -13.45 -14.23 0.75
C GLU A 130 -13.17 -15.31 -0.30
N ILE A 131 -13.08 -14.92 -1.57
CA ILE A 131 -12.77 -15.84 -2.66
C ILE A 131 -11.27 -15.94 -2.87
N VAL A 132 -10.75 -17.16 -2.80
CA VAL A 132 -9.31 -17.45 -2.91
C VAL A 132 -8.96 -17.96 -4.33
N PRO A 133 -8.30 -17.16 -5.19
CA PRO A 133 -7.84 -17.57 -6.50
C PRO A 133 -6.65 -18.53 -6.36
N LEU A 134 -6.87 -19.78 -6.76
CA LEU A 134 -5.84 -20.82 -6.73
C LEU A 134 -4.99 -20.75 -8.00
N VAL A 135 -4.01 -19.85 -8.00
CA VAL A 135 -3.14 -19.59 -9.16
C VAL A 135 -1.85 -20.42 -9.16
N HIS A 136 -1.62 -21.24 -8.15
CA HIS A 136 -0.29 -21.80 -7.82
C HIS A 136 0.25 -22.77 -8.84
N PHE A 137 -0.59 -23.69 -9.29
CA PHE A 137 -0.22 -24.58 -10.38
C PHE A 137 0.08 -23.80 -11.65
N SER A 138 -0.74 -22.80 -11.98
CA SER A 138 -0.49 -21.94 -13.13
C SER A 138 0.84 -21.20 -13.01
N ILE A 139 1.16 -20.63 -11.84
CA ILE A 139 2.46 -19.98 -11.58
C ILE A 139 3.59 -20.99 -11.74
N TRP A 140 3.46 -22.19 -11.17
CA TRP A 140 4.48 -23.23 -11.27
C TRP A 140 4.81 -23.60 -12.72
N PHE A 141 3.79 -23.82 -13.55
CA PHE A 141 3.93 -24.07 -14.99
C PHE A 141 4.56 -22.91 -15.77
N ARG A 142 4.70 -21.73 -15.16
CA ARG A 142 5.33 -20.53 -15.76
C ARG A 142 6.72 -20.26 -15.21
N SER A 143 7.20 -21.04 -14.24
CA SER A 143 8.54 -20.90 -13.67
C SER A 143 9.65 -21.04 -14.72
N TYR A 144 9.39 -21.72 -15.85
CA TYR A 144 10.34 -21.80 -16.98
C TYR A 144 10.69 -20.44 -17.59
N LEU A 145 9.89 -19.38 -17.35
CA LEU A 145 10.18 -18.03 -17.80
C LEU A 145 11.30 -17.37 -16.99
N TYR A 146 11.63 -17.91 -15.80
CA TYR A 146 12.56 -17.28 -14.88
C TYR A 146 13.94 -16.98 -15.48
N PRO A 147 14.63 -17.91 -16.18
CA PRO A 147 15.93 -17.61 -16.77
C PRO A 147 15.87 -16.41 -17.75
N TRP A 148 14.80 -16.33 -18.55
CA TRP A 148 14.58 -15.23 -19.48
C TRP A 148 14.28 -13.91 -18.77
N VAL A 149 13.44 -13.91 -17.73
CA VAL A 149 13.17 -12.70 -16.92
C VAL A 149 14.45 -12.24 -16.22
N LEU A 150 15.16 -13.14 -15.55
CA LEU A 150 16.40 -12.83 -14.84
C LEU A 150 17.45 -12.24 -15.79
N TRP A 151 17.62 -12.81 -16.98
CA TRP A 151 18.54 -12.31 -18.00
C TRP A 151 18.22 -10.86 -18.42
N ASN A 152 16.96 -10.54 -18.64
CA ASN A 152 16.57 -9.17 -19.00
C ASN A 152 16.73 -8.19 -17.84
N PHE A 153 16.46 -8.62 -16.60
CA PHE A 153 16.78 -7.82 -15.42
C PHE A 153 18.28 -7.60 -15.27
N TYR A 154 19.10 -8.60 -15.56
CA TYR A 154 20.55 -8.45 -15.58
C TYR A 154 21.00 -7.46 -16.65
N LYS A 155 20.44 -7.52 -17.86
CA LYS A 155 20.70 -6.53 -18.92
C LYS A 155 20.38 -5.09 -18.49
N ARG A 156 19.31 -4.88 -17.72
CA ARG A 156 18.86 -3.54 -17.30
C ARG A 156 19.52 -3.04 -16.01
N TYR A 157 19.74 -3.91 -15.03
CA TYR A 157 20.15 -3.55 -13.67
C TYR A 157 21.50 -4.17 -13.26
N GLY A 158 22.18 -4.89 -14.16
CA GLY A 158 23.46 -5.51 -13.91
C GLY A 158 23.44 -6.49 -12.74
N LYS A 159 24.49 -6.46 -11.91
CA LYS A 159 24.64 -7.38 -10.75
C LYS A 159 23.49 -7.28 -9.74
N LYS A 160 22.75 -6.17 -9.69
CA LYS A 160 21.57 -6.00 -8.82
C LYS A 160 20.51 -7.07 -9.10
N ALA A 161 20.37 -7.53 -10.34
CA ALA A 161 19.44 -8.61 -10.69
C ALA A 161 19.74 -9.91 -9.93
N PHE A 162 21.02 -10.28 -9.81
CA PHE A 162 21.43 -11.45 -9.01
C PHE A 162 21.25 -11.24 -7.52
N HIS A 163 21.41 -10.00 -7.05
CA HIS A 163 21.14 -9.68 -5.64
C HIS A 163 19.66 -9.87 -5.29
N TYR A 164 18.75 -9.67 -6.24
CA TYR A 164 17.30 -9.79 -6.03
C TYR A 164 16.68 -10.96 -6.79
N MET A 165 17.48 -12.00 -7.07
CA MET A 165 17.05 -13.13 -7.89
C MET A 165 15.82 -13.86 -7.33
N ASP A 166 15.70 -13.98 -6.00
CA ASP A 166 14.56 -14.59 -5.32
C ASP A 166 13.31 -13.70 -5.36
N TYR A 167 13.48 -12.38 -5.30
CA TYR A 167 12.41 -11.42 -5.52
C TYR A 167 11.92 -11.43 -6.97
N ILE A 168 12.82 -11.53 -7.95
CA ILE A 168 12.45 -11.72 -9.36
C ILE A 168 11.66 -13.02 -9.52
N PHE A 169 12.17 -14.14 -8.99
CA PHE A 169 11.49 -15.43 -9.06
C PHE A 169 10.10 -15.39 -8.41
N LYS A 170 9.94 -14.63 -7.31
CA LYS A 170 8.63 -14.42 -6.68
C LYS A 170 7.60 -13.85 -7.64
N GLY A 171 7.98 -12.95 -8.56
CA GLY A 171 7.06 -12.36 -9.55
C GLY A 171 6.80 -13.20 -10.80
N VAL A 172 7.67 -14.15 -11.12
CA VAL A 172 7.52 -14.99 -12.32
C VAL A 172 6.21 -15.77 -12.30
N GLY A 173 5.49 -15.75 -13.43
CA GLY A 173 4.26 -16.52 -13.61
C GLY A 173 2.99 -15.90 -13.03
N GLN A 174 3.10 -14.85 -12.20
CA GLN A 174 1.93 -14.24 -11.58
C GLN A 174 1.02 -13.57 -12.61
N TYR A 175 1.58 -12.77 -13.53
CA TYR A 175 0.81 -12.09 -14.57
C TYR A 175 0.03 -13.10 -15.44
N GLU A 176 0.69 -14.15 -15.91
CA GLU A 176 0.06 -15.14 -16.78
C GLU A 176 -1.04 -15.90 -16.06
N ALA A 177 -0.82 -16.23 -14.79
CA ALA A 177 -1.84 -16.87 -13.97
C ALA A 177 -3.03 -15.94 -13.71
N SER A 178 -2.78 -14.66 -13.45
CA SER A 178 -3.82 -13.63 -13.33
C SER A 178 -4.61 -13.46 -14.63
N VAL A 179 -3.94 -13.42 -15.79
CA VAL A 179 -4.60 -13.36 -17.10
C VAL A 179 -5.49 -14.59 -17.31
N GLN A 180 -5.00 -15.79 -17.01
CA GLN A 180 -5.82 -17.00 -17.13
C GLN A 180 -7.05 -16.98 -16.22
N PHE A 181 -6.86 -16.56 -14.97
CA PHE A 181 -7.95 -16.44 -14.01
C PHE A 181 -9.00 -15.42 -14.46
N LEU A 182 -8.57 -14.21 -14.81
CA LEU A 182 -9.46 -13.12 -15.24
C LEU A 182 -10.11 -13.38 -16.59
N LYS A 183 -9.45 -14.07 -17.52
CA LYS A 183 -10.09 -14.52 -18.77
C LYS A 183 -11.25 -15.48 -18.53
N LYS A 184 -11.12 -16.36 -17.53
CA LYS A 184 -12.12 -17.38 -17.23
C LYS A 184 -13.32 -16.82 -16.47
N TYR A 185 -13.07 -15.91 -15.53
CA TYR A 185 -14.11 -15.47 -14.60
C TYR A 185 -14.56 -14.01 -14.78
N ARG A 186 -13.80 -13.18 -15.51
CA ARG A 186 -14.15 -11.82 -15.97
C ARG A 186 -15.08 -11.03 -15.02
N PRO A 187 -14.53 -10.43 -13.95
CA PRO A 187 -15.30 -9.53 -13.10
C PRO A 187 -15.74 -8.27 -13.86
N GLN A 188 -16.76 -7.59 -13.35
CA GLN A 188 -17.28 -6.36 -13.95
C GLN A 188 -16.25 -5.23 -13.88
N TYR A 189 -15.60 -5.09 -12.72
CA TYR A 189 -14.48 -4.20 -12.45
C TYR A 189 -13.76 -4.67 -11.18
N ILE A 190 -12.55 -4.17 -10.96
CA ILE A 190 -11.72 -4.55 -9.81
C ILE A 190 -11.26 -3.29 -9.07
N VAL A 191 -11.51 -3.24 -7.76
CA VAL A 191 -11.03 -2.20 -6.86
C VAL A 191 -9.78 -2.69 -6.12
N PHE A 192 -8.72 -1.91 -6.19
CA PHE A 192 -7.42 -2.16 -5.59
C PHE A 192 -7.18 -1.16 -4.48
N ALA A 193 -6.74 -1.64 -3.30
CA ALA A 193 -6.17 -0.76 -2.29
C ALA A 193 -4.63 -0.76 -2.33
N ASN A 194 -3.99 -1.80 -2.85
CA ASN A 194 -2.53 -1.88 -2.95
C ASN A 194 -2.07 -1.76 -4.41
N ASP A 195 -1.15 -0.85 -4.67
CA ASP A 195 -0.69 -0.45 -6.00
C ASP A 195 0.78 -0.81 -6.29
N HIS A 196 1.51 -1.36 -5.32
CA HIS A 196 2.98 -1.47 -5.38
C HIS A 196 3.52 -2.87 -5.12
N THR A 197 2.74 -3.77 -4.50
CA THR A 197 3.18 -5.15 -4.28
C THR A 197 3.00 -6.02 -5.53
N VAL A 198 3.81 -7.07 -5.63
CA VAL A 198 3.97 -7.88 -6.87
C VAL A 198 2.65 -8.45 -7.39
N PHE A 199 1.80 -9.00 -6.50
CA PHE A 199 0.55 -9.65 -6.92
C PHE A 199 -0.51 -8.64 -7.40
N PRO A 200 -0.85 -7.59 -6.65
CA PRO A 200 -1.71 -6.51 -7.17
C PRO A 200 -1.23 -5.91 -8.48
N ARG A 201 0.09 -5.67 -8.65
CA ARG A 201 0.63 -5.21 -9.96
C ARG A 201 0.39 -6.22 -11.07
N ALA A 202 0.63 -7.50 -10.83
CA ALA A 202 0.37 -8.56 -11.81
C ALA A 202 -1.11 -8.62 -12.19
N PHE A 203 -1.99 -8.52 -11.20
CA PHE A 203 -3.44 -8.57 -11.36
C PHE A 203 -3.98 -7.33 -12.08
N LEU A 204 -3.46 -6.13 -11.77
CA LEU A 204 -3.74 -4.88 -12.48
C LEU A 204 -3.36 -5.00 -13.96
N LEU A 205 -2.12 -5.37 -14.26
CA LEU A 205 -1.66 -5.49 -15.65
C LEU A 205 -2.45 -6.54 -16.43
N ALA A 206 -2.83 -7.64 -15.77
CA ALA A 206 -3.70 -8.66 -16.35
C ALA A 206 -5.10 -8.12 -16.64
N ALA A 207 -5.71 -7.39 -15.71
CA ALA A 207 -7.02 -6.75 -15.88
C ALA A 207 -7.02 -5.76 -17.06
N LYS A 208 -6.00 -4.87 -17.12
CA LYS A 208 -5.84 -3.93 -18.24
C LYS A 208 -5.68 -4.64 -19.58
N SER A 209 -4.92 -5.73 -19.63
CA SER A 209 -4.75 -6.52 -20.87
C SER A 209 -6.05 -7.19 -21.37
N LEU A 210 -7.07 -7.25 -20.52
CA LEU A 210 -8.38 -7.86 -20.81
C LEU A 210 -9.51 -6.83 -20.84
N GLU A 211 -9.16 -5.53 -20.77
CA GLU A 211 -10.10 -4.41 -20.76
C GLU A 211 -11.13 -4.55 -19.62
N ILE A 212 -10.69 -5.06 -18.47
CA ILE A 212 -11.49 -5.06 -17.24
C ILE A 212 -11.21 -3.73 -16.52
N PRO A 213 -12.23 -2.90 -16.23
CA PRO A 213 -12.04 -1.65 -15.53
C PRO A 213 -11.37 -1.83 -14.17
N THR A 214 -10.42 -0.94 -13.89
CA THR A 214 -9.59 -0.96 -12.69
C THR A 214 -9.71 0.34 -11.92
N ILE A 215 -9.96 0.21 -10.62
CA ILE A 215 -10.17 1.33 -9.71
C ILE A 215 -9.16 1.23 -8.58
N TYR A 216 -8.50 2.32 -8.23
CA TYR A 216 -7.63 2.40 -7.05
C TYR A 216 -8.25 3.26 -5.97
N ILE A 217 -8.14 2.81 -4.72
CA ILE A 217 -8.45 3.60 -3.53
C ILE A 217 -7.22 3.64 -2.63
N GLN A 218 -6.77 4.85 -2.31
CA GLN A 218 -5.61 5.04 -1.45
C GLN A 218 -5.90 4.51 -0.03
N HIS A 219 -4.93 3.79 0.55
CA HIS A 219 -4.99 3.31 1.95
C HIS A 219 -3.79 3.73 2.80
N ALA A 220 -2.74 4.26 2.16
CA ALA A 220 -1.48 4.62 2.80
C ALA A 220 -0.83 5.81 2.09
N SER A 221 0.04 6.53 2.80
CA SER A 221 0.84 7.61 2.23
C SER A 221 1.81 7.05 1.18
N VAL A 222 1.91 7.76 0.05
CA VAL A 222 2.79 7.39 -1.06
C VAL A 222 4.22 7.81 -0.75
N THR A 223 5.19 7.06 -1.27
CA THR A 223 6.61 7.40 -1.18
C THR A 223 7.20 7.61 -2.58
N PRO A 224 8.40 8.22 -2.70
CA PRO A 224 9.09 8.42 -3.99
C PRO A 224 9.42 7.13 -4.77
N TYR A 225 9.26 5.97 -4.12
CA TYR A 225 9.66 4.68 -4.66
C TYR A 225 8.51 3.89 -5.28
N PHE A 226 7.27 4.38 -5.13
CA PHE A 226 6.08 3.70 -5.62
C PHE A 226 6.06 3.69 -7.17
N PRO A 227 5.44 2.67 -7.78
CA PRO A 227 5.28 2.65 -9.23
C PRO A 227 4.33 3.76 -9.71
N PRO A 228 4.29 4.05 -11.03
CA PRO A 228 3.33 4.99 -11.59
C PRO A 228 1.88 4.57 -11.33
N LEU A 229 1.02 5.59 -11.19
CA LEU A 229 -0.41 5.45 -10.96
C LEU A 229 -1.11 5.12 -12.29
N ASP A 230 -1.54 3.86 -12.46
CA ASP A 230 -1.96 3.30 -13.75
C ASP A 230 -3.30 2.55 -13.66
N PHE A 231 -4.27 3.13 -12.95
CA PHE A 231 -5.65 2.64 -12.92
C PHE A 231 -6.54 3.49 -13.81
N ASP A 232 -7.78 3.07 -14.05
CA ASP A 232 -8.71 3.82 -14.90
C ASP A 232 -9.46 4.89 -14.09
N LEU A 233 -9.73 4.61 -12.81
CA LEU A 233 -10.18 5.59 -11.80
C LEU A 233 -9.27 5.51 -10.57
N ASN A 234 -8.80 6.66 -10.09
CA ASN A 234 -7.92 6.78 -8.94
C ASN A 234 -8.56 7.66 -7.87
N LEU A 235 -8.92 7.07 -6.74
CA LEU A 235 -9.50 7.72 -5.57
C LEU A 235 -8.39 8.03 -4.56
N LEU A 236 -7.95 9.28 -4.52
CA LEU A 236 -6.82 9.74 -3.73
C LEU A 236 -7.29 10.56 -2.51
N GLU A 237 -6.50 10.58 -1.44
CA GLU A 237 -6.84 11.34 -0.23
C GLU A 237 -6.77 12.86 -0.47
N GLY A 238 -5.77 13.33 -1.21
CA GLY A 238 -5.63 14.75 -1.54
C GLY A 238 -4.53 15.04 -2.56
N GLN A 239 -4.33 16.33 -2.84
CA GLN A 239 -3.40 16.81 -3.86
C GLN A 239 -1.96 16.36 -3.61
N ALA A 240 -1.53 16.27 -2.35
CA ALA A 240 -0.20 15.80 -1.98
C ALA A 240 0.11 14.40 -2.54
N THR A 241 -0.88 13.52 -2.59
CA THR A 241 -0.73 12.18 -3.17
C THR A 241 -0.54 12.26 -4.69
N LEU A 242 -1.33 13.08 -5.38
CA LEU A 242 -1.24 13.25 -6.82
C LEU A 242 0.12 13.83 -7.23
N ASP A 243 0.62 14.82 -6.49
CA ASP A 243 1.92 15.44 -6.74
C ASP A 243 3.07 14.44 -6.55
N GLN A 244 2.94 13.53 -5.56
CA GLN A 244 3.91 12.46 -5.38
C GLN A 244 3.89 11.43 -6.51
N TYR A 245 2.71 10.97 -6.93
CA TYR A 245 2.63 10.05 -8.07
C TYR A 245 3.12 10.68 -9.38
N THR A 246 2.83 11.96 -9.59
CA THR A 246 3.31 12.73 -10.74
C THR A 246 4.84 12.81 -10.75
N ALA A 247 5.47 12.93 -9.57
CA ALA A 247 6.92 12.87 -9.44
C ALA A 247 7.49 11.44 -9.67
N ASN A 248 6.73 10.40 -9.33
CA ASN A 248 7.14 9.00 -9.51
C ASN A 248 7.00 8.49 -10.96
N GLY A 249 6.16 9.13 -11.76
CA GLY A 249 5.97 8.81 -13.17
C GLY A 249 4.62 9.25 -13.72
N SER A 250 4.19 8.61 -14.81
CA SER A 250 2.91 8.95 -15.46
C SER A 250 1.72 8.64 -14.56
N VAL A 251 0.78 9.57 -14.47
CA VAL A 251 -0.55 9.35 -13.91
C VAL A 251 -1.51 9.08 -15.08
N ARG A 252 -2.23 7.96 -15.02
CA ARG A 252 -3.24 7.58 -16.01
C ARG A 252 -4.59 7.38 -15.33
N GLY A 253 -5.64 7.49 -16.14
CA GLY A 253 -7.02 7.41 -15.68
C GLY A 253 -7.51 8.70 -15.04
N GLU A 254 -8.78 8.69 -14.67
CA GLU A 254 -9.40 9.78 -13.94
C GLU A 254 -8.88 9.83 -12.50
N VAL A 255 -8.69 11.03 -11.97
CA VAL A 255 -8.30 11.25 -10.57
C VAL A 255 -9.44 11.97 -9.87
N LYS A 256 -9.89 11.42 -8.75
CA LYS A 256 -10.86 12.03 -7.85
C LYS A 256 -10.28 12.09 -6.44
N PHE A 257 -10.53 13.19 -5.74
CA PHE A 257 -10.16 13.31 -4.33
C PHE A 257 -11.34 12.91 -3.45
N VAL A 258 -11.11 11.90 -2.62
CA VAL A 258 -12.13 11.36 -1.71
C VAL A 258 -11.86 11.72 -0.25
N GLY A 259 -10.66 12.18 0.09
CA GLY A 259 -10.26 12.29 1.49
C GLY A 259 -9.81 10.97 2.07
N MET A 260 -9.78 10.87 3.40
CA MET A 260 -9.26 9.71 4.13
C MET A 260 -10.40 8.92 4.78
N PRO A 261 -10.87 7.81 4.19
CA PRO A 261 -12.02 7.07 4.72
C PRO A 261 -11.82 6.53 6.14
N LYS A 262 -10.58 6.17 6.51
CA LYS A 262 -10.25 5.75 7.87
C LYS A 262 -10.48 6.85 8.93
N PHE A 263 -10.56 8.12 8.53
CA PHE A 263 -10.79 9.24 9.44
C PHE A 263 -12.29 9.56 9.62
N ASP A 264 -13.16 9.12 8.73
CA ASP A 264 -14.59 9.45 8.78
C ASP A 264 -15.25 9.18 10.15
N PRO A 265 -15.00 8.03 10.82
CA PRO A 265 -15.58 7.75 12.14
C PRO A 265 -15.05 8.65 13.27
N TYR A 266 -13.93 9.35 13.03
CA TYR A 266 -13.17 10.10 14.04
C TYR A 266 -13.26 11.61 13.89
N ILE A 267 -14.07 12.10 12.94
CA ILE A 267 -14.19 13.54 12.68
C ILE A 267 -14.60 14.34 13.94
N ASN A 268 -15.47 13.77 14.76
CA ASN A 268 -15.96 14.38 15.99
C ASN A 268 -14.98 14.25 17.17
N CYS A 269 -13.86 13.56 16.98
CA CYS A 269 -12.88 13.28 18.03
C CYS A 269 -11.70 14.27 18.03
N ARG A 270 -11.81 15.40 17.32
CA ARG A 270 -10.76 16.42 17.27
C ARG A 270 -10.41 16.92 18.67
N ASN A 271 -9.13 16.90 18.98
CA ASN A 271 -8.59 17.35 20.25
C ASN A 271 -8.80 18.87 20.42
N THR A 272 -9.51 19.25 21.48
CA THR A 272 -9.83 20.63 21.85
C THR A 272 -8.92 21.21 22.95
N SER A 273 -7.98 20.44 23.51
CA SER A 273 -7.06 20.91 24.56
C SER A 273 -6.29 22.15 24.09
N GLU A 274 -6.23 23.20 24.91
CA GLU A 274 -5.48 24.43 24.59
C GLU A 274 -4.00 24.35 24.97
N LYS A 275 -3.57 23.28 25.65
CA LYS A 275 -2.20 23.07 26.11
C LYS A 275 -1.82 21.61 25.96
N VAL A 276 -0.57 21.35 25.64
CA VAL A 276 -0.03 19.98 25.60
C VAL A 276 0.21 19.47 27.02
N LYS A 277 -0.44 18.36 27.38
CA LYS A 277 -0.21 17.63 28.65
C LYS A 277 0.07 16.14 28.44
N LYS A 278 -0.34 15.59 27.30
CA LYS A 278 -0.18 14.18 26.93
C LYS A 278 0.61 14.08 25.63
N ILE A 279 1.75 13.39 25.67
CA ILE A 279 2.64 13.24 24.51
C ILE A 279 2.75 11.76 24.14
N GLY A 280 2.45 11.45 22.87
CA GLY A 280 2.71 10.17 22.25
C GLY A 280 4.11 10.12 21.64
N VAL A 281 4.91 9.11 21.95
CA VAL A 281 6.19 8.84 21.29
C VAL A 281 6.04 7.61 20.43
N CYS A 282 6.25 7.73 19.13
CA CYS A 282 6.01 6.64 18.17
C CYS A 282 7.30 6.22 17.48
N SER A 283 7.56 4.91 17.43
CA SER A 283 8.70 4.33 16.70
C SER A 283 8.24 3.48 15.52
N ASN A 284 9.13 3.32 14.54
CA ASN A 284 8.99 2.49 13.35
C ASN A 284 10.06 1.38 13.32
N MET A 285 9.89 0.40 12.43
CA MET A 285 10.79 -0.76 12.32
C MET A 285 12.22 -0.45 11.83
N MET A 286 12.51 0.81 11.47
CA MET A 286 13.85 1.28 11.09
C MET A 286 14.58 1.94 12.27
N ASP A 287 13.89 2.24 13.36
CA ASP A 287 14.49 2.90 14.52
C ASP A 287 15.31 1.90 15.36
N ASP A 288 16.49 2.33 15.83
CA ASP A 288 17.32 1.50 16.70
C ASP A 288 16.71 1.41 18.10
N GLN A 289 16.60 0.18 18.61
CA GLN A 289 15.99 -0.09 19.92
C GLN A 289 16.66 0.72 21.04
N LYS A 290 17.99 0.69 21.14
CA LYS A 290 18.71 1.30 22.26
C LYS A 290 18.61 2.82 22.20
N VAL A 291 18.63 3.38 21.00
CA VAL A 291 18.47 4.82 20.80
C VAL A 291 17.08 5.28 21.23
N VAL A 292 16.03 4.54 20.88
CA VAL A 292 14.66 4.83 21.32
C VAL A 292 14.52 4.71 22.84
N GLU A 293 15.07 3.67 23.47
CA GLU A 293 15.04 3.50 24.93
C GLU A 293 15.76 4.64 25.68
N SER A 294 16.92 5.06 25.17
CA SER A 294 17.66 6.20 25.71
C SER A 294 16.86 7.49 25.55
N PHE A 295 16.29 7.74 24.38
CA PHE A 295 15.46 8.90 24.10
C PHE A 295 14.27 9.00 25.06
N LEU A 296 13.54 7.89 25.27
CA LEU A 296 12.41 7.82 26.20
C LEU A 296 12.84 8.18 27.63
N SER A 297 13.99 7.69 28.07
CA SER A 297 14.54 8.00 29.39
C SER A 297 14.85 9.49 29.52
N THR A 298 15.58 10.07 28.57
CA THR A 298 15.92 11.50 28.57
C THR A 298 14.68 12.39 28.50
N LEU A 299 13.70 12.05 27.64
CA LEU A 299 12.47 12.83 27.50
C LEU A 299 11.65 12.81 28.79
N SER A 300 11.54 11.66 29.46
CA SER A 300 10.79 11.54 30.72
C SER A 300 11.40 12.35 31.87
N GLN A 301 12.72 12.52 31.88
CA GLN A 301 13.42 13.34 32.86
C GLN A 301 13.27 14.84 32.56
N ALA A 302 13.28 15.21 31.27
CA ALA A 302 13.13 16.59 30.84
C ALA A 302 11.71 17.14 31.00
N LEU A 303 10.69 16.26 31.02
CA LEU A 303 9.27 16.61 31.06
C LEU A 303 8.52 15.83 32.16
N PRO A 304 8.85 16.01 33.45
CA PRO A 304 8.30 15.19 34.53
C PRO A 304 6.79 15.37 34.74
N GLU A 305 6.24 16.53 34.37
CA GLU A 305 4.81 16.87 34.52
C GLU A 305 3.93 16.40 33.34
N VAL A 306 4.53 15.79 32.31
CA VAL A 306 3.81 15.36 31.09
C VAL A 306 3.50 13.87 31.16
N VAL A 307 2.28 13.50 30.76
CA VAL A 307 1.93 12.09 30.57
C VAL A 307 2.50 11.60 29.25
N LEU A 308 3.55 10.77 29.31
CA LEU A 308 4.17 10.16 28.15
C LEU A 308 3.54 8.79 27.84
N THR A 309 3.22 8.54 26.58
CA THR A 309 2.79 7.22 26.09
C THR A 309 3.68 6.78 24.92
N PHE A 310 4.33 5.64 25.03
CA PHE A 310 5.11 5.04 23.95
C PHE A 310 4.27 4.07 23.11
N ARG A 311 4.33 4.23 21.78
CA ARG A 311 3.67 3.38 20.79
C ARG A 311 4.71 2.82 19.79
N PRO A 312 5.13 1.56 19.93
CA PRO A 312 5.92 0.91 18.89
C PRO A 312 5.06 0.63 17.65
N HIS A 313 5.69 0.44 16.49
CA HIS A 313 4.98 0.00 15.30
C HIS A 313 4.33 -1.38 15.53
N PRO A 314 3.07 -1.64 15.13
CA PRO A 314 2.38 -2.89 15.44
C PRO A 314 3.12 -4.16 14.97
N ALA A 315 3.75 -4.07 13.79
CA ALA A 315 4.54 -5.16 13.21
C ALA A 315 5.97 -5.27 13.78
N ASP A 316 6.38 -4.39 14.69
CA ASP A 316 7.70 -4.46 15.32
C ASP A 316 7.70 -5.53 16.44
N PRO A 317 8.52 -6.59 16.34
CA PRO A 317 8.60 -7.62 17.37
C PRO A 317 9.45 -7.18 18.58
N THR A 318 10.11 -6.04 18.52
CA THR A 318 11.08 -5.58 19.53
C THR A 318 10.42 -5.36 20.89
N ILE A 319 11.09 -5.86 21.94
CA ILE A 319 10.69 -5.66 23.33
C ILE A 319 11.51 -4.49 23.90
N PHE A 320 10.94 -3.28 23.81
CA PHE A 320 11.54 -2.07 24.38
C PHE A 320 11.49 -2.04 25.91
N LYS A 321 12.61 -1.66 26.52
CA LYS A 321 12.73 -1.29 27.94
C LYS A 321 12.32 0.17 28.12
N ILE A 322 11.10 0.39 28.60
CA ILE A 322 10.56 1.73 28.82
C ILE A 322 10.64 2.11 30.31
N PRO A 323 10.90 3.39 30.64
CA PRO A 323 10.79 3.90 32.00
C PRO A 323 9.39 3.64 32.59
N LYS A 324 9.31 3.36 33.90
CA LYS A 324 8.03 3.08 34.59
C LYS A 324 7.03 4.24 34.54
N SER A 325 7.52 5.47 34.39
CA SER A 325 6.69 6.67 34.25
C SER A 325 6.00 6.78 32.88
N ILE A 326 6.42 5.99 31.89
CA ILE A 326 5.90 6.03 30.52
C ILE A 326 4.87 4.93 30.33
N LYS A 327 3.67 5.31 29.87
CA LYS A 327 2.62 4.35 29.48
C LYS A 327 2.97 3.66 28.17
N ARG A 328 2.47 2.45 27.95
CA ARG A 328 2.65 1.71 26.69
C ARG A 328 1.32 1.52 25.99
N SER A 329 1.26 1.90 24.71
CA SER A 329 0.15 1.57 23.80
C SER A 329 0.24 0.09 23.37
N THR A 330 -0.91 -0.56 23.21
CA THR A 330 -0.98 -1.96 22.80
C THR A 330 -0.89 -2.10 21.28
N LYS A 331 -0.55 -3.30 20.78
CA LYS A 331 -0.47 -3.54 19.34
C LYS A 331 -1.85 -3.58 18.68
N GLU A 332 -2.85 -3.89 19.48
CA GLU A 332 -4.25 -4.05 19.10
C GLU A 332 -4.97 -2.70 19.02
N GLU A 333 -4.49 -1.67 19.73
CA GLU A 333 -5.08 -0.33 19.74
C GLU A 333 -4.97 0.35 18.36
N PRO A 334 -6.11 0.68 17.71
CA PRO A 334 -6.12 1.45 16.47
C PRO A 334 -5.43 2.80 16.61
N VAL A 335 -4.87 3.30 15.50
CA VAL A 335 -4.06 4.53 15.53
C VAL A 335 -4.85 5.75 15.98
N PHE A 336 -6.10 5.90 15.52
CA PHE A 336 -6.94 7.02 15.92
C PHE A 336 -7.40 6.91 17.38
N ASP A 337 -7.62 5.70 17.91
CA ASP A 337 -7.94 5.49 19.33
C ASP A 337 -6.77 5.91 20.23
N PHE A 338 -5.55 5.54 19.84
CA PHE A 338 -4.33 6.01 20.51
C PHE A 338 -4.23 7.55 20.48
N LEU A 339 -4.46 8.16 19.31
CA LEU A 339 -4.28 9.59 19.08
C LEU A 339 -5.31 10.46 19.81
N GLN A 340 -6.54 9.98 20.01
CA GLN A 340 -7.55 10.68 20.83
C GLN A 340 -7.05 10.98 22.25
N ASN A 341 -6.10 10.17 22.74
CA ASN A 341 -5.53 10.34 24.06
C ASN A 341 -4.29 11.24 24.09
N GLN A 342 -3.81 11.75 22.95
CA GLN A 342 -2.61 12.58 22.88
C GLN A 342 -2.95 14.04 22.54
N ASP A 343 -2.16 14.99 23.04
CA ASP A 343 -2.19 16.39 22.61
C ASP A 343 -1.10 16.69 21.59
N LEU A 344 -0.01 15.91 21.63
CA LEU A 344 1.14 16.01 20.75
C LEU A 344 1.73 14.61 20.48
N ILE A 345 2.27 14.39 19.30
CA ILE A 345 3.10 13.21 18.99
C ILE A 345 4.50 13.57 18.51
N ILE A 346 5.43 12.65 18.76
CA ILE A 346 6.82 12.66 18.28
C ILE A 346 7.04 11.39 17.48
N ALA A 347 7.43 11.50 16.21
CA ALA A 347 7.73 10.34 15.38
C ALA A 347 8.69 10.69 14.22
N GLY A 348 9.35 9.67 13.65
CA GLY A 348 10.15 9.80 12.43
C GLY A 348 9.32 9.55 11.16
N ASN A 349 9.83 8.78 10.20
CA ASN A 349 9.11 8.47 8.97
C ASN A 349 7.93 7.51 9.20
N THR A 350 6.72 8.05 9.36
CA THR A 350 5.49 7.26 9.53
C THR A 350 4.26 8.05 9.08
N SER A 351 3.20 7.36 8.64
CA SER A 351 1.98 8.03 8.21
C SER A 351 1.34 8.82 9.35
N ILE A 352 1.46 8.35 10.61
CA ILE A 352 0.75 8.81 11.82
C ILE A 352 0.71 10.33 12.01
N HIS A 353 1.67 11.06 11.46
CA HIS A 353 1.66 12.52 11.44
C HIS A 353 0.39 13.09 10.81
N LEU A 354 -0.09 12.51 9.70
CA LEU A 354 -1.32 12.96 9.03
C LEU A 354 -2.56 12.62 9.85
N GLU A 355 -2.65 11.40 10.39
CA GLU A 355 -3.73 10.98 11.27
C GLU A 355 -3.81 11.86 12.53
N ALA A 356 -2.66 12.22 13.12
CA ALA A 356 -2.56 13.10 14.28
C ALA A 356 -3.08 14.51 13.97
N VAL A 357 -2.60 15.09 12.87
CA VAL A 357 -3.01 16.43 12.45
C VAL A 357 -4.51 16.49 12.18
N LEU A 358 -5.09 15.49 11.52
CA LEU A 358 -6.54 15.43 11.27
C LEU A 358 -7.37 15.46 12.57
N LEU A 359 -6.87 14.83 13.63
CA LEU A 359 -7.41 14.87 14.99
C LEU A 359 -7.01 16.12 15.80
N ASN A 360 -6.36 17.11 15.19
CA ASN A 360 -5.91 18.32 15.86
C ASN A 360 -4.90 18.07 16.99
N VAL A 361 -4.10 17.01 16.83
CA VAL A 361 -2.96 16.66 17.68
C VAL A 361 -1.70 17.25 17.06
N VAL A 362 -0.89 17.93 17.86
CA VAL A 362 0.39 18.51 17.39
C VAL A 362 1.30 17.38 16.91
N SER A 363 2.02 17.62 15.82
CA SER A 363 2.85 16.60 15.19
C SER A 363 4.27 17.11 15.04
N ILE A 364 5.24 16.46 15.71
CA ILE A 364 6.67 16.76 15.59
C ILE A 364 7.36 15.61 14.86
N TYR A 365 8.02 15.93 13.76
CA TYR A 365 8.93 15.03 13.07
C TYR A 365 10.31 15.07 13.73
N TYR A 366 10.70 13.94 14.32
CA TYR A 366 11.98 13.77 15.00
C TYR A 366 12.59 12.41 14.63
N GLU A 367 13.82 12.44 14.12
CA GLU A 367 14.57 11.25 13.77
C GLU A 367 15.40 10.80 14.98
N TYR A 368 15.05 9.69 15.64
CA TYR A 368 15.86 9.15 16.74
C TYR A 368 17.28 8.83 16.29
N THR A 369 17.41 8.31 15.07
CA THR A 369 18.66 8.16 14.34
C THR A 369 18.51 8.85 13.00
N PRO A 370 19.46 9.73 12.59
CA PRO A 370 19.35 10.42 11.33
C PRO A 370 19.15 9.46 10.16
N PHE A 371 18.11 9.70 9.38
CA PHE A 371 17.88 8.96 8.15
C PHE A 371 18.82 9.44 7.04
N LYS A 372 19.04 8.59 6.03
CA LYS A 372 19.66 9.03 4.78
C LYS A 372 18.80 10.13 4.14
N ALA A 373 19.44 11.12 3.52
CA ALA A 373 18.77 12.26 2.90
C ALA A 373 17.61 11.84 1.96
N ASP A 374 17.78 10.76 1.19
CA ASP A 374 16.80 10.26 0.21
C ASP A 374 15.51 9.68 0.82
N ILE A 375 15.50 9.43 2.13
CA ILE A 375 14.31 8.92 2.84
C ILE A 375 13.88 9.84 3.99
N ARG A 376 14.65 10.89 4.31
CA ARG A 376 14.22 11.91 5.25
C ARG A 376 12.95 12.58 4.73
N ASP A 377 11.97 12.74 5.61
CA ASP A 377 10.66 13.32 5.28
C ASP A 377 10.07 12.75 3.97
N MET A 378 10.11 11.42 3.81
CA MET A 378 9.74 10.79 2.53
C MET A 378 8.29 11.04 2.11
N TYR A 379 7.42 11.41 3.06
CA TYR A 379 6.03 11.80 2.84
C TYR A 379 5.83 13.32 2.65
N ARG A 380 6.93 14.09 2.74
CA ARG A 380 7.00 15.56 2.60
C ARG A 380 6.22 16.32 3.67
N TYR A 381 5.98 15.71 4.82
CA TYR A 381 5.17 16.29 5.90
C TYR A 381 5.82 17.52 6.52
N CYS A 382 7.15 17.53 6.67
CA CYS A 382 7.86 18.73 7.12
C CYS A 382 7.91 19.78 6.01
N LYS A 383 8.26 19.34 4.79
CA LYS A 383 8.33 20.22 3.62
C LYS A 383 7.03 20.99 3.37
N ASN A 384 5.88 20.36 3.62
CA ASN A 384 4.56 20.95 3.42
C ASN A 384 3.92 21.42 4.74
N GLU A 385 4.72 21.64 5.78
CA GLU A 385 4.33 22.24 7.07
C GLU A 385 3.24 21.48 7.86
N LEU A 386 2.99 20.22 7.50
CA LEU A 386 2.07 19.33 8.21
C LEU A 386 2.59 19.01 9.61
N ALA A 387 3.88 18.67 9.71
CA ALA A 387 4.57 18.39 10.96
C ALA A 387 5.69 19.40 11.22
N TYR A 388 5.95 19.71 12.49
CA TYR A 388 7.09 20.54 12.88
C TYR A 388 8.38 19.72 12.83
N PRO A 389 9.42 20.13 12.07
CA PRO A 389 10.70 19.45 12.11
C PRO A 389 11.45 19.79 13.41
N ALA A 390 12.08 18.79 14.03
CA ALA A 390 13.07 18.97 15.08
C ALA A 390 14.32 18.15 14.75
N LEU A 391 15.45 18.84 14.51
CA LEU A 391 16.70 18.20 14.07
C LEU A 391 17.54 17.67 15.24
N ASP A 392 17.30 18.19 16.43
CA ASP A 392 17.98 17.82 17.67
C ASP A 392 17.03 17.93 18.87
N PHE A 393 17.51 17.49 20.03
CA PHE A 393 16.71 17.42 21.24
C PHE A 393 16.33 18.80 21.80
N ASP A 394 17.18 19.82 21.60
CA ASP A 394 16.90 21.18 22.07
C ASP A 394 15.79 21.83 21.25
N GLN A 395 15.83 21.68 19.93
CA GLN A 395 14.75 22.08 19.03
C GLN A 395 13.45 21.36 19.38
N LEU A 396 13.51 20.05 19.64
CA LEU A 396 12.34 19.27 20.08
C LEU A 396 11.72 19.87 21.35
N LEU A 397 12.54 20.12 22.39
CA LEU A 397 12.06 20.71 23.64
C LEU A 397 11.51 22.12 23.45
N ALA A 398 12.09 22.92 22.56
CA ALA A 398 11.60 24.27 22.26
C ALA A 398 10.18 24.21 21.65
N VAL A 399 9.94 23.31 20.70
CA VAL A 399 8.60 23.11 20.11
C VAL A 399 7.61 22.61 21.17
N ILE A 400 7.99 21.63 22.00
CA ILE A 400 7.12 21.11 23.06
C ILE A 400 6.73 22.23 24.05
N LYS A 401 7.71 22.98 24.57
CA LYS A 401 7.45 24.05 25.55
C LYS A 401 6.53 25.14 24.99
N LYS A 402 6.69 25.49 23.71
CA LYS A 402 5.78 26.43 23.01
C LYS A 402 4.33 25.92 23.04
N GLU A 403 4.11 24.65 22.68
CA GLU A 403 2.77 24.06 22.60
C GLU A 403 2.20 23.69 23.99
N GLN A 404 3.04 23.55 25.02
CA GLN A 404 2.61 23.47 26.43
C GLN A 404 2.09 24.83 26.94
N ALA A 405 2.69 25.93 26.50
CA ALA A 405 2.23 27.27 26.86
C ALA A 405 0.89 27.59 26.19
N GLN A 406 0.82 27.36 24.87
CA GLN A 406 -0.38 27.55 24.07
C GLN A 406 -0.35 26.65 22.84
N LYS A 407 -1.22 25.64 22.83
CA LYS A 407 -1.37 24.70 21.72
C LYS A 407 -2.14 25.35 20.58
N ASN A 408 -1.69 25.15 19.34
CA ASN A 408 -2.52 25.50 18.19
C ASN A 408 -3.73 24.56 18.08
N THR A 409 -4.94 25.13 18.17
CA THR A 409 -6.22 24.40 18.17
C THR A 409 -6.87 24.29 16.79
N VAL A 410 -6.19 24.71 15.72
CA VAL A 410 -6.67 24.57 14.33
C VAL A 410 -5.63 23.90 13.42
N ILE A 411 -4.75 23.08 14.00
CA ILE A 411 -3.70 22.34 13.30
C ILE A 411 -4.27 21.47 12.18
N TYR A 412 -5.46 20.90 12.34
CA TYR A 412 -6.08 20.04 11.32
C TYR A 412 -6.20 20.70 9.93
N LYS A 413 -6.29 22.04 9.86
CA LYS A 413 -6.34 22.77 8.58
C LYS A 413 -5.09 22.57 7.74
N LYS A 414 -3.94 22.28 8.36
CA LYS A 414 -2.68 21.93 7.68
C LYS A 414 -2.81 20.64 6.86
N ALA A 415 -3.74 19.75 7.21
CA ALA A 415 -3.96 18.52 6.47
C ALA A 415 -4.67 18.72 5.12
N LYS A 416 -5.21 19.92 4.80
CA LYS A 416 -5.99 20.14 3.56
C LYS A 416 -5.29 19.71 2.27
N TYR A 417 -3.96 19.89 2.21
CA TYR A 417 -3.17 19.46 1.05
C TYR A 417 -3.10 17.93 0.91
N TYR A 418 -3.11 17.22 2.04
CA TYR A 418 -3.04 15.75 2.12
C TYR A 418 -4.40 15.07 2.12
N ASN A 419 -5.43 15.75 2.62
CA ASN A 419 -6.80 15.30 2.70
C ASN A 419 -7.71 16.41 2.16
N ALA A 420 -8.17 16.25 0.92
CA ALA A 420 -8.86 17.30 0.18
C ALA A 420 -10.24 17.65 0.73
N VAL A 421 -10.87 16.76 1.51
CA VAL A 421 -12.20 17.02 2.07
C VAL A 421 -12.15 17.86 3.34
N VAL A 422 -10.96 18.15 3.89
CA VAL A 422 -10.82 18.94 5.12
C VAL A 422 -11.45 20.33 4.98
N GLY A 423 -12.40 20.64 5.87
CA GLY A 423 -13.14 21.91 5.86
C GLY A 423 -14.15 22.06 4.73
N THR A 424 -14.51 20.96 4.04
CA THR A 424 -15.55 20.93 3.01
C THR A 424 -16.82 20.26 3.54
N GLU A 425 -17.93 20.31 2.79
CA GLU A 425 -19.17 19.59 3.13
C GLU A 425 -19.05 18.06 3.10
N HIS A 426 -17.97 17.55 2.49
CA HIS A 426 -17.63 16.14 2.39
C HIS A 426 -16.70 15.67 3.52
N GLU A 427 -16.28 16.56 4.43
CA GLU A 427 -15.48 16.17 5.58
C GLU A 427 -16.22 15.12 6.43
N GLY A 428 -15.57 13.98 6.69
CA GLY A 428 -16.17 12.84 7.38
C GLY A 428 -17.10 11.98 6.51
N LYS A 429 -17.09 12.16 5.18
CA LYS A 429 -17.90 11.40 4.22
C LYS A 429 -17.06 10.81 3.08
N SER A 430 -15.76 10.58 3.33
CA SER A 430 -14.80 10.11 2.33
C SER A 430 -15.21 8.77 1.72
N GLY A 431 -15.68 7.82 2.54
CA GLY A 431 -16.14 6.51 2.08
C GLY A 431 -17.39 6.59 1.19
N ALA A 432 -18.35 7.44 1.55
CA ALA A 432 -19.55 7.67 0.74
C ALA A 432 -19.20 8.33 -0.59
N LEU A 433 -18.29 9.31 -0.57
CA LEU A 433 -17.79 10.00 -1.77
C LEU A 433 -17.05 9.04 -2.70
N ALA A 434 -16.27 8.10 -2.15
CA ALA A 434 -15.62 7.05 -2.93
C ALA A 434 -16.64 6.15 -3.65
N VAL A 435 -17.69 5.71 -2.96
CA VAL A 435 -18.77 4.90 -3.56
C VAL A 435 -19.49 5.69 -4.66
N GLN A 436 -19.77 6.97 -4.43
CA GLN A 436 -20.38 7.85 -5.43
C GLN A 436 -19.53 7.92 -6.70
N TYR A 437 -18.24 8.24 -6.60
CA TYR A 437 -17.37 8.34 -7.78
C TYR A 437 -17.19 7.01 -8.52
N ILE A 438 -17.19 5.88 -7.79
CA ILE A 438 -17.20 4.55 -8.44
C ILE A 438 -18.47 4.38 -9.27
N ASN A 439 -19.63 4.68 -8.71
CA ASN A 439 -20.91 4.53 -9.41
C ASN A 439 -20.99 5.44 -10.64
N GLU A 440 -20.56 6.71 -10.52
CA GLU A 440 -20.50 7.65 -11.63
C GLU A 440 -19.57 7.15 -12.75
N TYR A 441 -18.37 6.69 -12.39
CA TYR A 441 -17.41 6.14 -13.35
C TYR A 441 -17.97 4.92 -14.08
N ILE A 442 -18.56 3.97 -13.35
CA ILE A 442 -19.14 2.76 -13.94
C ILE A 442 -20.36 3.09 -14.82
N ALA A 443 -21.19 4.05 -14.43
CA ALA A 443 -22.33 4.50 -15.24
C ALA A 443 -21.89 5.21 -16.54
N ALA A 444 -20.73 5.86 -16.54
CA ALA A 444 -20.15 6.52 -17.71
C ALA A 444 -19.43 5.56 -18.67
N LEU A 445 -19.13 4.32 -18.24
CA LEU A 445 -18.55 3.33 -19.14
C LEU A 445 -19.54 3.00 -20.27
N PRO A 446 -19.08 2.88 -21.52
CA PRO A 446 -19.93 2.41 -22.61
C PRO A 446 -20.56 1.08 -22.19
N ALA A 447 -21.87 0.95 -22.32
CA ALA A 447 -22.55 -0.33 -22.12
C ALA A 447 -21.76 -1.37 -22.93
N ALA A 448 -21.15 -2.32 -22.24
CA ALA A 448 -20.28 -3.30 -22.88
C ALA A 448 -21.09 -3.91 -24.02
N VAL A 449 -20.67 -3.67 -25.26
CA VAL A 449 -21.33 -4.24 -26.43
C VAL A 449 -21.24 -5.75 -26.25
N SER A 450 -22.33 -6.36 -25.79
CA SER A 450 -22.42 -7.78 -25.54
C SER A 450 -22.11 -8.48 -26.86
N LYS A 451 -20.90 -9.05 -26.96
CA LYS A 451 -20.49 -9.91 -28.07
C LYS A 451 -20.10 -11.26 -27.52
#